data_AF-A0A8J3ZNP1-F1
#
_entry.id   AF-A0A8J3ZNP1-F1
#
_cell.length_a   1.000
_cell.length_b   1.000
_cell.length_c   1.000
_cell.angle_alpha   90.00
_cell.angle_beta   90.00
_cell.angle_gamma   90.00
#
_symmetry.space_group_name_H-M   'P 1'
#
loop_
_entity.id
_entity.type
_entity.pdbx_description
1 polymer ?
#
loop_
_entity_poly.entity_id
_entity_poly.type
_entity_poly.pdbx_seq_one_letter_code
_entity_poly.pdbx_strand_id
1 'polypeptide(L)'
;MNSLPWLARRGAELCWHELPRTLAAGLLVALSALPLAVAASAGAPAWMVALTLVPLALALTGLARFAAVVARGDAARLSLLWRVDPVLAAVTAAGVALCAALFTVDGLRYAGAVGAAALLFVLPSAFAYGAVRDRTGLEALRGGLILAAVRPAWALTLAALGCLGGFAVAASGGVLLPVVPALLLTIAATQTAELLDRVDEMQNSS
;
A
#
# COMPACT_ATOMS: atom_id res chain seq x y z
N MET A 1 4.11 -20.32 -14.98
CA MET A 1 2.97 -20.05 -14.06
C MET A 1 3.54 -20.04 -12.65
N ASN A 2 3.74 -18.87 -12.04
CA ASN A 2 4.26 -18.78 -10.68
C ASN A 2 3.06 -18.82 -9.73
N SER A 3 2.95 -19.89 -8.96
CA SER A 3 1.87 -20.10 -8.00
C SER A 3 2.00 -19.09 -6.86
N LEU A 4 0.87 -18.49 -6.45
CA LEU A 4 0.70 -17.64 -5.26
C LEU A 4 1.59 -18.01 -4.04
N PRO A 5 1.74 -19.31 -3.68
CA PRO A 5 2.65 -19.72 -2.59
C PRO A 5 4.13 -19.39 -2.81
N TRP A 6 4.63 -19.41 -4.05
CA TRP A 6 6.04 -19.07 -4.32
C TRP A 6 6.32 -17.58 -4.10
N LEU A 7 5.38 -16.71 -4.48
CA LEU A 7 5.49 -15.26 -4.30
C LEU A 7 5.42 -14.88 -2.83
N ALA A 8 4.50 -15.50 -2.08
CA ALA A 8 4.41 -15.34 -0.64
C ALA A 8 5.68 -15.81 0.07
N ARG A 9 6.23 -16.97 -0.34
CA ARG A 9 7.49 -17.51 0.20
C ARG A 9 8.68 -16.60 -0.09
N ARG A 10 8.84 -16.14 -1.33
CA ARG A 10 9.94 -15.25 -1.73
C ARG A 10 9.85 -13.90 -1.01
N GLY A 11 8.66 -13.32 -0.92
CA GLY A 11 8.43 -12.10 -0.14
C GLY A 11 8.77 -12.30 1.34
N ALA A 12 8.37 -13.43 1.94
CA ALA A 12 8.69 -13.76 3.32
C ALA A 12 10.20 -13.96 3.55
N GLU A 13 10.91 -14.67 2.65
CA GLU A 13 12.36 -14.87 2.73
C GLU A 13 13.12 -13.55 2.62
N LEU A 14 12.73 -12.67 1.69
CA LEU A 14 13.33 -11.34 1.52
C LEU A 14 13.07 -10.43 2.74
N CYS A 15 11.84 -10.43 3.27
CA CYS A 15 11.53 -9.72 4.50
C CYS A 15 12.26 -10.31 5.72
N TRP A 16 12.49 -11.62 5.76
CA TRP A 16 13.21 -12.27 6.84
C TRP A 16 14.70 -11.91 6.86
N HIS A 17 15.30 -11.76 5.69
CA HIS A 17 16.69 -11.32 5.58
C HIS A 17 16.88 -9.87 6.06
N GLU A 18 15.88 -9.01 5.80
CA GLU A 18 15.87 -7.60 6.18
C GLU A 18 15.02 -7.31 7.43
N LEU A 19 14.71 -8.34 8.22
CA LEU A 19 13.77 -8.30 9.34
C LEU A 19 13.94 -7.11 10.29
N PRO A 20 15.16 -6.74 10.76
CA PRO A 20 15.31 -5.57 11.62
C PRO A 20 14.95 -4.25 10.93
N ARG A 21 15.27 -4.12 9.63
CA ARG A 21 14.97 -2.90 8.86
C ARG A 21 13.49 -2.84 8.47
N THR A 22 12.89 -3.96 8.10
CA THR A 22 11.44 -4.03 7.83
C THR A 22 10.62 -3.75 9.08
N LEU A 23 11.06 -4.25 10.24
CA LEU A 23 10.40 -3.95 11.52
C LEU A 23 10.52 -2.46 11.87
N ALA A 24 11.69 -1.85 11.72
CA ALA A 24 11.87 -0.43 11.97
C ALA A 24 11.00 0.43 11.04
N ALA A 25 10.98 0.12 9.74
CA ALA A 25 10.14 0.79 8.76
C ALA A 25 8.64 0.63 9.07
N GLY A 26 8.24 -0.58 9.43
CA GLY A 26 6.88 -0.91 9.87
C GLY A 26 6.46 -0.18 11.12
N LEU A 27 7.36 -0.08 12.10
CA LEU A 27 7.11 0.59 13.37
C LEU A 27 6.95 2.10 13.16
N LEU A 28 7.68 2.71 12.23
CA LEU A 28 7.46 4.10 11.82
C LEU A 28 6.05 4.30 11.23
N VAL A 29 5.58 3.38 10.39
CA VAL A 29 4.19 3.42 9.89
C VAL A 29 3.19 3.23 11.02
N ALA A 30 3.42 2.30 11.95
CA ALA A 30 2.56 2.10 13.10
C ALA A 30 2.48 3.35 14.00
N LEU A 31 3.62 4.00 14.26
CA LEU A 31 3.67 5.26 15.00
C LEU A 31 2.95 6.39 14.26
N SER A 32 3.04 6.44 12.93
CA SER A 32 2.31 7.43 12.13
C SER A 32 0.78 7.24 12.16
N ALA A 33 0.29 6.07 12.56
CA ALA A 33 -1.12 5.80 12.78
C ALA A 33 -1.62 6.22 14.18
N LEU A 34 -0.72 6.54 15.12
CA LEU A 34 -1.13 6.97 16.48
C LEU A 34 -2.00 8.22 16.48
N PRO A 35 -1.70 9.29 15.74
CA PRO A 35 -2.56 10.48 15.70
C PRO A 35 -3.98 10.15 15.23
N LEU A 36 -4.11 9.25 14.27
CA LEU A 36 -5.41 8.76 13.77
C LEU A 36 -6.17 8.00 14.85
N ALA A 37 -5.50 7.06 15.54
CA ALA A 37 -6.10 6.28 16.62
C ALA A 37 -6.57 7.18 17.77
N VAL A 38 -5.75 8.15 18.16
CA VAL A 38 -6.09 9.14 19.20
C VAL A 38 -7.27 9.99 18.75
N ALA A 39 -7.24 10.56 17.54
CA ALA A 39 -8.33 11.38 17.01
C ALA A 39 -9.66 10.60 16.93
N ALA A 40 -9.61 9.35 16.49
CA ALA A 40 -10.78 8.48 16.43
C ALA A 40 -11.32 8.16 17.83
N SER A 41 -10.46 7.81 18.78
CA SER A 41 -10.87 7.49 20.16
C SER A 41 -11.42 8.70 20.92
N ALA A 42 -10.92 9.90 20.61
CA ALA A 42 -11.37 11.15 21.21
C ALA A 42 -12.67 11.69 20.61
N GLY A 43 -13.25 11.02 19.60
CA GLY A 43 -14.42 11.53 18.88
C GLY A 43 -14.16 12.86 18.17
N ALA A 44 -12.93 13.06 17.67
CA ALA A 44 -12.55 14.28 16.99
C ALA A 44 -13.42 14.52 15.75
N PRO A 45 -13.65 15.79 15.36
CA PRO A 45 -14.41 16.11 14.16
C PRO A 45 -13.77 15.52 12.91
N ALA A 46 -14.58 15.16 11.91
CA ALA A 46 -14.15 14.41 10.73
C ALA A 46 -12.98 15.07 9.96
N TRP A 47 -12.91 16.40 9.94
CA TRP A 47 -11.80 17.13 9.30
C TRP A 47 -10.46 16.93 10.04
N MET A 48 -10.47 16.79 11.36
CA MET A 48 -9.26 16.47 12.14
C MET A 48 -8.81 15.04 11.86
N VAL A 49 -9.75 14.08 11.81
CA VAL A 49 -9.45 12.68 11.43
C VAL A 49 -8.85 12.63 10.02
N ALA A 50 -9.40 13.38 9.07
CA ALA A 50 -8.87 13.47 7.71
C ALA A 50 -7.42 13.99 7.67
N LEU A 51 -7.09 15.02 8.47
CA LEU A 51 -5.72 15.54 8.55
C LEU A 51 -4.75 14.53 9.16
N THR A 52 -5.20 13.72 10.12
CA THR A 52 -4.35 12.67 10.72
C THR A 52 -4.05 11.49 9.78
N LEU A 53 -4.75 11.37 8.64
CA LEU A 53 -4.42 10.38 7.61
C LEU A 53 -3.18 10.77 6.78
N VAL A 54 -2.85 12.06 6.69
CA VAL A 54 -1.72 12.57 5.91
C VAL A 54 -0.38 11.96 6.33
N PRO A 55 0.03 11.97 7.62
CA PRO A 55 1.30 11.36 8.03
C PRO A 55 1.35 9.86 7.75
N LEU A 56 0.22 9.15 7.93
CA LEU A 56 0.14 7.73 7.62
C LEU A 56 0.29 7.46 6.11
N ALA A 57 -0.39 8.24 5.27
CA ALA A 57 -0.31 8.13 3.83
C ALA A 57 1.11 8.43 3.31
N LEU A 58 1.77 9.45 3.86
CA LEU A 58 3.17 9.74 3.56
C LEU A 58 4.08 8.57 3.95
N ALA A 59 3.92 8.03 5.16
CA ALA A 59 4.72 6.90 5.61
C ALA A 59 4.55 5.66 4.72
N LEU A 60 3.33 5.40 4.22
CA LEU A 60 3.05 4.33 3.27
C LEU A 60 3.75 4.53 1.92
N THR A 61 3.86 5.77 1.40
CA THR A 61 4.61 6.04 0.16
C THR A 61 6.10 5.74 0.31
N GLY A 62 6.70 6.14 1.43
CA GLY A 62 8.10 5.83 1.74
C GLY A 62 8.32 4.33 1.94
N LEU A 63 7.39 3.66 2.62
CA LEU A 63 7.43 2.21 2.82
C LEU A 63 7.31 1.46 1.49
N ALA A 64 6.49 1.94 0.54
CA ALA A 64 6.38 1.33 -0.78
C ALA A 64 7.70 1.36 -1.55
N ARG A 65 8.45 2.47 -1.49
CA ARG A 65 9.80 2.57 -2.08
C ARG A 65 10.79 1.64 -1.40
N PHE A 66 10.77 1.57 -0.07
CA PHE A 66 11.59 0.61 0.68
C PHE A 66 11.28 -0.83 0.25
N ALA A 67 10.00 -1.18 0.19
CA ALA A 67 9.53 -2.50 -0.21
C ALA A 67 9.90 -2.86 -1.66
N ALA A 68 9.92 -1.89 -2.58
CA ALA A 68 10.37 -2.14 -3.95
C ALA A 68 11.86 -2.46 -4.07
N VAL A 69 12.70 -1.88 -3.20
CA VAL A 69 14.13 -2.23 -3.14
C VAL A 69 14.31 -3.62 -2.54
N VAL A 70 13.59 -3.94 -1.45
CA VAL A 70 13.59 -5.29 -0.85
C VAL A 70 13.10 -6.34 -1.86
N ALA A 71 12.06 -6.03 -2.65
CA ALA A 71 11.50 -6.91 -3.68
C ALA A 71 12.51 -7.28 -4.77
N ARG A 72 13.50 -6.42 -5.05
CA ARG A 72 14.59 -6.68 -6.01
C ARG A 72 15.70 -7.56 -5.42
N GLY A 73 15.69 -7.81 -4.10
CA GLY A 73 16.77 -8.49 -3.39
C GLY A 73 17.93 -7.57 -3.02
N ASP A 74 17.76 -6.26 -3.16
CA ASP A 74 18.76 -5.27 -2.80
C ASP A 74 18.69 -4.89 -1.32
N ALA A 75 19.83 -4.52 -0.73
CA ALA A 75 19.91 -4.06 0.66
C ALA A 75 19.23 -2.70 0.82
N ALA A 76 18.04 -2.69 1.41
CA ALA A 76 17.23 -1.48 1.55
C ALA A 76 17.75 -0.57 2.68
N ARG A 77 18.02 0.69 2.34
CA ARG A 77 18.43 1.71 3.31
C ARG A 77 17.21 2.37 3.93
N LEU A 78 17.21 2.56 5.25
CA LEU A 78 16.13 3.28 5.97
C LEU A 78 15.97 4.73 5.50
N SER A 79 17.00 5.34 4.90
CA SER A 79 16.91 6.67 4.30
C SER A 79 15.88 6.75 3.16
N LEU A 80 15.50 5.63 2.55
CA LEU A 80 14.46 5.58 1.52
C LEU A 80 13.06 5.90 2.06
N LEU A 81 12.82 5.71 3.36
CA LEU A 81 11.54 6.05 3.99
C LEU A 81 11.26 7.55 3.93
N TRP A 82 12.30 8.38 3.83
CA TRP A 82 12.17 9.84 3.68
C TRP A 82 11.83 10.26 2.25
N ARG A 83 11.94 9.37 1.25
CA ARG A 83 11.52 9.64 -0.13
C ARG A 83 10.01 9.44 -0.24
N VAL A 84 9.26 10.36 0.33
CA VAL A 84 7.80 10.34 0.31
C VAL A 84 7.25 10.95 -0.98
N ASP A 85 6.04 10.55 -1.34
CA ASP A 85 5.29 11.11 -2.45
C ASP A 85 4.10 11.92 -1.91
N PRO A 86 4.23 13.24 -1.78
CA PRO A 86 3.21 14.06 -1.15
C PRO A 86 1.91 14.11 -1.97
N VAL A 87 2.00 13.99 -3.30
CA VAL A 87 0.82 14.03 -4.16
C VAL A 87 0.03 12.74 -4.02
N LEU A 88 0.70 11.59 -4.10
CA LEU A 88 0.04 10.30 -3.92
C LEU A 88 -0.50 10.15 -2.47
N ALA A 89 0.24 10.66 -1.48
CA ALA A 89 -0.22 10.70 -0.09
C ALA A 89 -1.45 11.60 0.11
N ALA A 90 -1.49 12.77 -0.53
CA ALA A 90 -2.65 13.65 -0.45
C ALA A 90 -3.89 13.03 -1.11
N VAL A 91 -3.73 12.42 -2.30
CA VAL A 91 -4.82 11.74 -3.02
C VAL A 91 -5.36 10.56 -2.21
N THR A 92 -4.47 9.76 -1.63
CA THR A 92 -4.86 8.62 -0.78
C THR A 92 -5.56 9.07 0.48
N ALA A 93 -5.01 10.04 1.21
CA ALA A 93 -5.64 10.59 2.42
C ALA A 93 -7.02 11.20 2.13
N ALA A 94 -7.12 12.02 1.07
CA ALA A 94 -8.39 12.64 0.66
C ALA A 94 -9.42 11.60 0.23
N GLY A 95 -9.01 10.59 -0.56
CA GLY A 95 -9.90 9.51 -1.00
C GLY A 95 -10.44 8.69 0.17
N VAL A 96 -9.58 8.32 1.12
CA VAL A 96 -9.99 7.56 2.32
C VAL A 96 -10.90 8.41 3.21
N ALA A 97 -10.54 9.66 3.46
CA ALA A 97 -11.38 10.58 4.23
C ALA A 97 -12.76 10.78 3.61
N LEU A 98 -12.82 10.93 2.28
CA LEU A 98 -14.09 11.07 1.56
C LEU A 98 -14.94 9.80 1.67
N CYS A 99 -14.35 8.61 1.47
CA CYS A 99 -15.08 7.36 1.61
C CYS A 99 -15.61 7.18 3.04
N ALA A 100 -14.80 7.48 4.05
CA ALA A 100 -15.21 7.45 5.45
C ALA A 100 -16.36 8.42 5.75
N ALA A 101 -16.32 9.64 5.21
CA ALA A 101 -17.42 10.60 5.34
C ALA A 101 -18.71 10.12 4.66
N LEU A 102 -18.61 9.48 3.48
CA LEU A 102 -19.79 8.92 2.80
C LEU A 102 -20.41 7.76 3.56
N PHE A 103 -19.62 7.01 4.34
CA PHE A 103 -20.14 5.94 5.20
C PHE A 103 -21.03 6.44 6.35
N THR A 104 -20.84 7.68 6.80
CA THR A 104 -21.60 8.26 7.92
C THR A 104 -22.90 8.95 7.48
N VAL A 105 -23.17 9.05 6.18
CA VAL A 105 -24.37 9.69 5.63
C VAL A 105 -25.36 8.63 5.16
N ASP A 106 -26.55 8.62 5.77
CA ASP A 106 -27.64 7.72 5.37
C ASP A 106 -28.02 7.96 3.90
N GLY A 107 -28.14 6.86 3.13
CA GLY A 107 -28.38 6.89 1.68
C GLY A 107 -27.11 6.92 0.81
N LEU A 108 -25.96 7.37 1.33
CA LEU A 108 -24.69 7.40 0.60
C LEU A 108 -23.69 6.32 1.06
N ARG A 109 -24.03 5.52 2.08
CA ARG A 109 -23.14 4.46 2.61
C ARG A 109 -22.64 3.50 1.53
N TYR A 110 -23.48 3.17 0.55
CA TYR A 110 -23.12 2.24 -0.52
C TYR A 110 -22.12 2.87 -1.49
N ALA A 111 -22.24 4.17 -1.76
CA ALA A 111 -21.24 4.91 -2.54
C ALA A 111 -19.90 4.96 -1.80
N GLY A 112 -19.93 5.17 -0.47
CA GLY A 112 -18.73 5.06 0.38
C GLY A 112 -18.08 3.68 0.33
N ALA A 113 -18.89 2.61 0.38
CA ALA A 113 -18.40 1.24 0.30
C ALA A 113 -17.79 0.90 -1.07
N VAL A 114 -18.44 1.31 -2.16
CA VAL A 114 -17.93 1.12 -3.52
C VAL A 114 -16.64 1.92 -3.71
N GLY A 115 -16.59 3.17 -3.21
CA GLY A 115 -15.39 4.00 -3.24
C GLY A 115 -14.23 3.38 -2.46
N ALA A 116 -14.49 2.87 -1.26
CA ALA A 116 -13.48 2.19 -0.46
C ALA A 116 -12.96 0.92 -1.13
N ALA A 117 -13.84 0.12 -1.73
CA ALA A 117 -13.46 -1.06 -2.51
C ALA A 117 -12.59 -0.69 -3.73
N ALA A 118 -12.95 0.38 -4.45
CA ALA A 118 -12.18 0.89 -5.57
C ALA A 118 -10.78 1.37 -5.13
N LEU A 119 -10.68 2.07 -4.00
CA LEU A 119 -9.38 2.47 -3.44
C LEU A 119 -8.53 1.26 -3.06
N LEU A 120 -9.13 0.24 -2.42
CA LEU A 120 -8.45 -0.99 -2.05
C LEU A 120 -7.92 -1.76 -3.27
N PHE A 121 -8.60 -1.63 -4.41
CA PHE A 121 -8.22 -2.23 -5.68
C PHE A 121 -7.05 -1.48 -6.37
N VAL A 122 -7.06 -0.15 -6.32
CA VAL A 122 -6.15 0.69 -7.11
C VAL A 122 -4.89 1.10 -6.34
N LEU A 123 -5.03 1.42 -5.06
CA LEU A 123 -3.93 2.00 -4.27
C LEU A 123 -2.71 1.08 -4.14
N PRO A 124 -2.85 -0.23 -3.84
CA PRO A 124 -1.68 -1.13 -3.76
C PRO A 124 -0.90 -1.16 -5.08
N SER A 125 -1.60 -1.17 -6.21
CA SER A 125 -0.99 -1.14 -7.55
C SER A 125 -0.34 0.20 -7.85
N ALA A 126 -0.95 1.32 -7.44
CA ALA A 126 -0.37 2.65 -7.61
C ALA A 126 0.92 2.84 -6.78
N PHE A 127 0.91 2.40 -5.51
CA PHE A 127 2.09 2.43 -4.65
C PHE A 127 3.22 1.56 -5.21
N ALA A 128 2.90 0.33 -5.63
CA ALA A 128 3.88 -0.59 -6.20
C ALA A 128 4.45 -0.08 -7.52
N TYR A 129 3.62 0.43 -8.43
CA TYR A 129 4.08 1.00 -9.70
C TYR A 129 4.95 2.23 -9.51
N GLY A 130 4.51 3.17 -8.68
CA GLY A 130 5.28 4.37 -8.35
C GLY A 130 6.65 4.02 -7.75
N ALA A 131 6.68 3.05 -6.84
CA ALA A 131 7.90 2.58 -6.21
C ALA A 131 8.85 1.83 -7.18
N VAL A 132 8.32 0.98 -8.07
CA VAL A 132 9.13 0.17 -8.99
C VAL A 132 9.65 0.99 -10.17
N ARG A 133 8.86 1.90 -10.75
CA ARG A 133 9.27 2.74 -11.89
C ARG A 133 9.79 4.12 -11.47
N ASP A 134 9.98 4.37 -10.17
CA ASP A 134 10.36 5.66 -9.58
C ASP A 134 9.50 6.84 -10.08
N ARG A 135 8.19 6.58 -10.22
CA ARG A 135 7.19 7.57 -10.64
C ARG A 135 6.48 8.15 -9.43
N THR A 136 6.04 9.41 -9.54
CA THR A 136 5.37 10.12 -8.44
C THR A 136 4.00 10.68 -8.83
N GLY A 137 3.17 10.93 -7.82
CA GLY A 137 1.87 11.56 -7.90
C GLY A 137 0.92 10.88 -8.87
N LEU A 138 0.43 11.66 -9.83
CA LEU A 138 -0.58 11.21 -10.79
C LEU A 138 -0.04 10.19 -11.78
N GLU A 139 1.26 10.19 -12.07
CA GLU A 139 1.86 9.18 -12.94
C GLU A 139 1.84 7.80 -12.28
N ALA A 140 2.12 7.76 -10.97
CA ALA A 140 2.01 6.53 -10.17
C ALA A 140 0.57 6.02 -10.13
N LEU A 141 -0.39 6.91 -9.90
CA LEU A 141 -1.82 6.60 -9.88
C LEU A 141 -2.31 6.06 -11.24
N ARG A 142 -1.95 6.74 -12.33
CA ARG A 142 -2.33 6.36 -13.70
C ARG A 142 -1.75 5.00 -14.06
N GLY A 143 -0.48 4.75 -13.77
CA GLY A 143 0.15 3.45 -14.01
C GLY A 143 -0.46 2.34 -13.16
N GLY A 144 -0.77 2.62 -11.89
CA GLY A 144 -1.49 1.69 -11.02
C GLY A 144 -2.88 1.32 -11.55
N LEU A 145 -3.64 2.30 -12.02
CA LEU A 145 -4.94 2.08 -12.67
C LEU A 145 -4.85 1.22 -13.93
N ILE A 146 -3.87 1.52 -14.80
CA ILE A 146 -3.65 0.74 -16.02
C ILE A 146 -3.28 -0.70 -15.67
N LEU A 147 -2.38 -0.92 -14.70
CA LEU A 147 -2.01 -2.26 -14.26
C LEU A 147 -3.19 -3.03 -13.67
N ALA A 148 -4.00 -2.38 -12.85
CA ALA A 148 -5.21 -2.98 -12.29
C ALA A 148 -6.22 -3.37 -13.38
N ALA A 149 -6.34 -2.57 -14.45
CA ALA A 149 -7.20 -2.86 -15.59
C ALA A 149 -6.66 -3.99 -16.49
N VAL A 150 -5.34 -4.03 -16.71
CA VAL A 150 -4.69 -5.05 -17.56
C VAL A 150 -4.65 -6.42 -16.86
N ARG A 151 -4.49 -6.45 -15.53
CA ARG A 151 -4.44 -7.68 -14.72
C ARG A 151 -5.40 -7.62 -13.52
N PRO A 152 -6.73 -7.69 -13.75
CA PRO A 152 -7.72 -7.56 -12.69
C PRO A 152 -7.62 -8.68 -11.64
N ALA A 153 -7.22 -9.89 -12.04
CA ALA A 153 -7.01 -11.01 -11.13
C ALA A 153 -5.96 -10.69 -10.04
N TRP A 154 -4.95 -9.89 -10.37
CA TRP A 154 -3.87 -9.56 -9.44
C TRP A 154 -4.26 -8.43 -8.51
N ALA A 155 -4.95 -7.41 -9.01
CA ALA A 155 -5.54 -6.37 -8.18
C ALA A 155 -6.56 -6.97 -7.19
N LEU A 156 -7.36 -7.96 -7.62
CA LEU A 156 -8.23 -8.73 -6.71
C LEU A 156 -7.44 -9.50 -5.65
N THR A 157 -6.32 -10.11 -6.03
CA THR A 157 -5.45 -10.84 -5.10
C THR A 157 -4.84 -9.90 -4.06
N LEU A 158 -4.33 -8.73 -4.48
CA LEU A 158 -3.80 -7.73 -3.58
C LEU A 158 -4.87 -7.14 -2.66
N ALA A 159 -6.08 -6.92 -3.18
CA ALA A 159 -7.22 -6.49 -2.37
C ALA A 159 -7.59 -7.55 -1.32
N ALA A 160 -7.68 -8.82 -1.71
CA ALA A 160 -7.97 -9.92 -0.81
C ALA A 160 -6.89 -10.08 0.28
N LEU A 161 -5.61 -10.02 -0.11
CA LEU A 161 -4.49 -10.04 0.84
C LEU A 161 -4.50 -8.82 1.76
N GLY A 162 -4.87 -7.64 1.27
CA GLY A 162 -5.08 -6.44 2.06
C GLY A 162 -6.17 -6.61 3.11
N CYS A 163 -7.32 -7.18 2.72
CA CYS A 163 -8.41 -7.49 3.64
C CYS A 163 -8.00 -8.52 4.70
N LEU A 164 -7.35 -9.61 4.29
CA LEU A 164 -6.86 -10.65 5.21
C LEU A 164 -5.80 -10.08 6.16
N GLY A 165 -4.87 -9.26 5.64
CA GLY A 165 -3.88 -8.57 6.44
C GLY A 165 -4.51 -7.62 7.46
N GLY A 166 -5.51 -6.83 7.05
CA GLY A 166 -6.27 -5.96 7.94
C GLY A 166 -6.98 -6.75 9.05
N PHE A 167 -7.60 -7.89 8.69
CA PHE A 167 -8.22 -8.78 9.68
C PHE A 167 -7.19 -9.36 10.65
N ALA A 168 -6.02 -9.78 10.17
CA ALA A 168 -4.94 -10.29 11.02
C ALA A 168 -4.41 -9.22 11.98
N VAL A 169 -4.27 -7.96 11.52
CA VAL A 169 -3.91 -6.82 12.37
C VAL A 169 -4.97 -6.60 13.45
N ALA A 170 -6.26 -6.60 13.09
CA ALA A 170 -7.35 -6.43 14.05
C ALA A 170 -7.40 -7.58 15.08
N ALA A 171 -7.32 -8.83 14.62
CA ALA A 171 -7.34 -10.01 15.48
C ALA A 171 -6.14 -10.11 16.43
N SER A 172 -4.99 -9.57 16.02
CA SER A 172 -3.77 -9.51 16.85
C SER A 172 -3.71 -8.29 17.77
N GLY A 173 -4.78 -7.48 17.86
CA GLY A 173 -4.77 -6.25 18.66
C GLY A 173 -3.78 -5.20 18.15
N GLY A 174 -3.41 -5.25 16.87
CA GLY A 174 -2.46 -4.32 16.25
C GLY A 174 -1.00 -4.76 16.29
N VAL A 175 -0.66 -5.89 16.91
CA VAL A 175 0.74 -6.37 17.02
C VAL A 175 1.37 -6.63 15.65
N LEU A 176 0.56 -7.03 14.66
CA LEU A 176 1.03 -7.29 13.29
C LEU A 176 1.10 -6.04 12.39
N LEU A 177 0.68 -4.87 12.89
CA LEU A 177 0.69 -3.62 12.14
C LEU A 177 2.06 -3.22 11.56
N PRO A 178 3.23 -3.44 12.21
CA PRO A 178 4.50 -3.12 11.58
C PRO A 178 4.88 -4.07 10.44
N VAL A 179 4.43 -5.32 10.47
CA VAL A 179 4.90 -6.34 9.51
C VAL A 179 4.01 -6.43 8.28
N VAL A 180 2.69 -6.41 8.49
CA VAL A 180 1.70 -6.67 7.42
C VAL A 180 1.79 -5.67 6.26
N PRO A 181 1.88 -4.34 6.47
CA PRO A 181 1.98 -3.38 5.36
C PRO A 181 3.26 -3.56 4.55
N ALA A 182 4.40 -3.81 5.22
CA ALA A 182 5.68 -4.02 4.56
C ALA A 182 5.66 -5.28 3.69
N LEU A 183 5.06 -6.36 4.20
CA LEU A 183 4.91 -7.62 3.50
C LEU A 183 3.98 -7.48 2.29
N LEU A 184 2.82 -6.84 2.45
CA LEU A 184 1.87 -6.60 1.36
C LEU A 184 2.48 -5.74 0.25
N LEU A 185 3.19 -4.67 0.61
CA LEU A 185 3.86 -3.80 -0.37
C LEU A 185 5.02 -4.52 -1.08
N THR A 186 5.75 -5.39 -0.40
CA THR A 186 6.81 -6.21 -1.02
C THR A 186 6.20 -7.21 -2.03
N ILE A 187 5.08 -7.85 -1.67
CA ILE A 187 4.35 -8.72 -2.60
C ILE A 187 3.83 -7.91 -3.81
N ALA A 188 3.24 -6.74 -3.58
CA ALA A 188 2.76 -5.89 -4.65
C ALA A 188 3.90 -5.42 -5.59
N ALA A 189 5.05 -5.05 -5.02
CA ALA A 189 6.22 -4.63 -5.77
C ALA A 189 6.85 -5.76 -6.59
N THR A 190 7.00 -6.96 -6.02
CA THR A 190 7.51 -8.13 -6.76
C THR A 190 6.60 -8.49 -7.95
N GLN A 191 5.27 -8.49 -7.76
CA GLN A 191 4.31 -8.69 -8.85
C GLN A 191 4.44 -7.61 -9.93
N THR A 192 4.50 -6.36 -9.52
CA THR A 192 4.55 -5.24 -10.45
C THR A 192 5.84 -5.26 -11.28
N ALA A 193 6.99 -5.57 -10.65
CA ALA A 193 8.25 -5.74 -11.35
C ALA A 193 8.20 -6.88 -12.39
N GLU A 194 7.72 -8.07 -11.99
CA GLU A 194 7.63 -9.22 -12.91
C GLU A 194 6.72 -8.96 -14.13
N LEU A 195 5.66 -8.15 -13.97
CA LEU A 195 4.84 -7.74 -15.12
C LEU A 195 5.57 -6.80 -16.06
N LEU A 196 6.22 -5.80 -15.49
CA LEU A 196 6.89 -4.77 -16.26
C LEU A 196 8.04 -5.36 -17.06
N ASP A 197 8.80 -6.29 -16.48
CA ASP A 197 9.86 -7.01 -17.19
C ASP A 197 9.32 -7.77 -18.40
N ARG A 198 8.19 -8.48 -18.26
CA ARG A 198 7.55 -9.20 -19.38
C ARG A 198 7.02 -8.26 -20.46
N VAL A 199 6.49 -7.10 -20.08
CA VAL A 199 6.02 -6.10 -21.04
C VAL A 199 7.20 -5.54 -21.83
N ASP A 200 8.30 -5.24 -21.16
CA ASP A 200 9.52 -4.73 -21.79
C ASP A 200 10.14 -5.79 -22.73
N GLU A 201 10.14 -7.08 -22.36
CA GLU A 201 10.58 -8.20 -23.23
C GLU A 201 9.74 -8.33 -24.52
N MET A 202 8.42 -8.18 -24.43
CA MET A 202 7.54 -8.23 -25.60
C MET A 202 7.75 -7.04 -26.54
N GLN A 203 8.07 -5.86 -26.01
CA GLN A 203 8.33 -4.67 -26.82
C GLN A 203 9.69 -4.72 -27.53
N ASN A 204 10.68 -5.39 -26.95
CA ASN A 204 12.03 -5.52 -27.55
C ASN A 204 12.12 -6.64 -28.61
N SER A 205 11.09 -7.47 -28.74
CA SER A 205 11.02 -8.58 -29.72
C SER A 205 10.16 -8.26 -30.96
N SER A 206 9.57 -7.06 -31.01
CA SER A 206 8.82 -6.50 -32.15
C SER A 206 9.61 -5.42 -32.87
#